data_AF-A0A165D797-F1
#
_entry.id   AF-A0A165D797-F1
#
_cell.length_a   1.000
_cell.length_b   1.000
_cell.length_c   1.000
_cell.angle_alpha   90.00
_cell.angle_beta   90.00
_cell.angle_gamma   90.00
#
_symmetry.space_group_name_H-M   'P 1'
#
loop_
_entity.id
_entity.type
_entity.pdbx_description
1 polymer ?
#
loop_
_entity_poly.entity_id
_entity_poly.type
_entity_poly.pdbx_seq_one_letter_code
_entity_poly.pdbx_strand_id
1 'polypeptide(L)'
;PAGRRVRVILIAVVCDKPAAHKIGGFGPPAHRFLCHCCWITQADLQTPAAFKDEFKARTDAEQRELGERYRNLKTQTERDAFVKEHATRYTQLSRLPYFDLVRQIVIDPMHNLALGLVKTQFYHIWVKSKILTEATLRMLHHLIALVRQVRPDSYLSTA
;
A
#
# COMPACT_ATOMS: atom_id res chain seq x y z
N PRO A 1 43.25 0.14 7.59
CA PRO A 1 41.85 0.62 7.51
C PRO A 1 40.98 -0.03 8.61
N ALA A 2 40.94 0.56 9.79
CA ALA A 2 40.07 0.12 10.88
C ALA A 2 38.66 0.66 10.60
N GLY A 3 37.75 -0.19 10.12
CA GLY A 3 36.38 0.21 9.76
C GLY A 3 35.65 0.90 10.92
N ARG A 4 34.61 1.68 10.59
CA ARG A 4 33.77 2.38 11.58
C ARG A 4 32.48 1.58 11.84
N ARG A 5 32.16 1.35 13.11
CA ARG A 5 30.86 0.75 13.50
C ARG A 5 29.75 1.77 13.25
N VAL A 6 28.82 1.43 12.37
CA VAL A 6 27.60 2.21 12.11
C VAL A 6 26.40 1.39 12.59
N ARG A 7 25.41 2.07 13.20
CA ARG A 7 24.11 1.49 13.54
C ARG A 7 23.08 2.08 12.59
N VAL A 8 22.31 1.24 11.92
CA VAL A 8 21.27 1.64 10.96
C VAL A 8 19.96 0.98 11.38
N ILE A 9 18.87 1.74 11.28
CA ILE A 9 17.51 1.26 11.45
C ILE A 9 16.72 1.55 10.18
N LEU A 10 15.90 0.59 9.73
CA LEU A 10 15.04 0.77 8.57
C LEU A 10 13.67 1.29 9.03
N ILE A 11 13.36 2.55 8.73
CA ILE A 11 12.11 3.17 9.17
C ILE A 11 10.95 2.86 8.22
N ALA A 12 11.17 2.97 6.91
CA ALA A 12 10.15 2.69 5.92
C ALA A 12 10.79 2.33 4.58
N VAL A 13 10.05 1.61 3.76
CA VAL A 13 10.36 1.34 2.36
C VAL A 13 9.37 2.13 1.53
N VAL A 14 9.87 3.15 0.82
CA VAL A 14 9.08 3.96 -0.11
C VAL A 14 9.54 3.63 -1.51
N CYS A 15 8.66 3.05 -2.31
CA CYS A 15 8.96 2.68 -3.69
C CYS A 15 7.67 2.50 -4.50
N ASP A 16 7.82 2.35 -5.81
CA ASP A 16 6.69 2.07 -6.69
C ASP A 16 5.99 0.74 -6.31
N LYS A 17 4.75 0.56 -6.77
CA LYS A 17 3.96 -0.61 -6.41
C LYS A 17 4.64 -1.94 -6.81
N PRO A 18 5.23 -2.10 -8.00
CA PRO A 18 5.98 -3.31 -8.34
C PRO A 18 7.15 -3.60 -7.40
N ALA A 19 7.97 -2.61 -7.03
CA ALA A 19 9.07 -2.82 -6.10
C ALA A 19 8.57 -3.12 -4.69
N ALA A 20 7.54 -2.42 -4.21
CA ALA A 20 6.93 -2.65 -2.90
C ALA A 20 6.44 -4.09 -2.76
N HIS A 21 5.83 -4.63 -3.82
CA HIS A 21 5.36 -6.01 -3.84
C HIS A 21 6.51 -7.02 -3.82
N LYS A 22 7.59 -6.76 -4.58
CA LYS A 22 8.78 -7.64 -4.58
C LYS A 22 9.51 -7.61 -3.24
N ILE A 23 9.75 -6.42 -2.68
CA ILE A 23 10.48 -6.21 -1.43
C ILE A 23 9.66 -6.73 -0.24
N GLY A 24 8.35 -6.46 -0.21
CA GLY A 24 7.45 -6.90 0.85
C GLY A 24 7.02 -8.36 0.78
N GLY A 25 7.38 -9.07 -0.30
CA GLY A 25 6.94 -10.44 -0.49
C GLY A 25 5.46 -10.56 -0.83
N PHE A 26 4.82 -9.53 -1.36
CA PHE A 26 3.43 -9.61 -1.80
C PHE A 26 3.32 -10.21 -3.21
N GLY A 27 2.17 -10.79 -3.52
CA GLY A 27 1.82 -11.28 -4.86
C GLY A 27 1.93 -10.17 -5.91
N PRO A 28 2.14 -10.48 -7.19
CA PRO A 28 2.29 -9.47 -8.23
C PRO A 28 1.06 -8.53 -8.33
N PRO A 29 1.19 -7.31 -8.88
CA PRO A 29 0.07 -6.38 -9.02
C PRO A 29 -1.12 -6.92 -9.84
N ALA A 30 -0.89 -7.92 -10.71
CA ALA A 30 -1.91 -8.62 -11.49
C ALA A 30 -2.53 -9.83 -10.77
N HIS A 31 -2.23 -10.03 -9.49
CA HIS A 31 -2.77 -11.13 -8.70
C HIS A 31 -4.23 -10.85 -8.29
N ARG A 32 -5.01 -11.92 -8.01
CA ARG A 32 -6.38 -11.81 -7.46
C ARG A 32 -6.42 -10.86 -6.26
N PHE A 33 -5.47 -11.03 -5.33
CA PHE A 33 -5.22 -10.12 -4.22
C PHE A 33 -4.05 -9.18 -4.55
N LEU A 34 -4.38 -8.04 -5.14
CA LEU A 34 -3.41 -7.06 -5.62
C LEU A 34 -3.00 -6.01 -4.57
N CYS A 35 -3.73 -5.90 -3.45
CA CYS A 35 -3.45 -4.92 -2.43
C CYS A 35 -2.52 -5.51 -1.36
N HIS A 36 -1.52 -4.75 -0.92
CA HIS A 36 -0.66 -5.12 0.21
C HIS A 36 -1.20 -4.59 1.54
N CYS A 37 -2.21 -3.72 1.53
CA CYS A 37 -2.84 -3.19 2.75
C CYS A 37 -4.09 -4.00 3.16
N CYS A 38 -4.83 -4.58 2.22
CA CYS A 38 -6.07 -5.30 2.47
C CYS A 38 -6.25 -6.52 1.54
N TRP A 39 -7.29 -7.30 1.79
CA TRP A 39 -7.63 -8.53 1.05
C TRP A 39 -8.65 -8.31 -0.09
N ILE A 40 -8.78 -7.08 -0.60
CA ILE A 40 -9.63 -6.80 -1.77
C ILE A 40 -9.21 -7.63 -2.99
N THR A 41 -10.20 -8.10 -3.75
CA THR A 41 -9.94 -8.81 -5.00
C THR A 41 -9.95 -7.88 -6.21
N GLN A 42 -9.31 -8.29 -7.30
CA GLN A 42 -9.34 -7.55 -8.56
C GLN A 42 -10.77 -7.36 -9.11
N ALA A 43 -11.67 -8.33 -8.87
CA ALA A 43 -13.07 -8.23 -9.28
C ALA A 43 -13.84 -7.16 -8.49
N ASP A 44 -13.48 -6.97 -7.22
CA ASP A 44 -14.17 -6.05 -6.33
C ASP A 44 -13.73 -4.59 -6.48
N LEU A 45 -12.62 -4.33 -7.18
CA LEU A 45 -12.07 -2.97 -7.37
C LEU A 45 -13.06 -1.97 -7.98
N GLN A 46 -14.00 -2.45 -8.81
CA GLN A 46 -14.99 -1.61 -9.49
C GLN A 46 -16.32 -1.53 -8.75
N THR A 47 -16.40 -2.11 -7.55
CA THR A 47 -17.62 -2.09 -6.74
C THR A 47 -17.61 -0.91 -5.78
N PRO A 48 -18.78 -0.41 -5.33
CA PRO A 48 -18.85 0.63 -4.31
C PRO A 48 -18.14 0.25 -2.99
N ALA A 49 -18.05 -1.05 -2.68
CA ALA A 49 -17.36 -1.55 -1.50
C ALA A 49 -15.87 -1.17 -1.48
N ALA A 50 -15.24 -1.04 -2.65
CA ALA A 50 -13.84 -0.62 -2.78
C ALA A 50 -13.55 0.76 -2.20
N PHE A 51 -14.58 1.59 -2.01
CA PHE A 51 -14.48 2.96 -1.52
C PHE A 51 -14.98 3.14 -0.08
N LYS A 52 -15.36 2.05 0.61
CA LYS A 52 -16.01 2.08 1.92
C LYS A 52 -15.22 1.40 3.04
N ASP A 53 -13.94 1.08 2.81
CA ASP A 53 -13.08 0.36 3.76
C ASP A 53 -13.69 -0.96 4.27
N GLU A 54 -14.46 -1.64 3.42
CA GLU A 54 -15.21 -2.85 3.79
C GLU A 54 -14.34 -4.13 3.74
N PHE A 55 -13.11 -4.05 3.22
CA PHE A 55 -12.23 -5.21 3.08
C PHE A 55 -11.32 -5.40 4.29
N LYS A 56 -11.20 -6.65 4.75
CA LYS A 56 -10.28 -7.03 5.83
C LYS A 56 -8.87 -6.50 5.53
N ALA A 57 -8.32 -5.72 6.45
CA ALA A 57 -6.94 -5.28 6.41
C ALA A 57 -5.97 -6.47 6.58
N ARG A 58 -4.83 -6.43 5.88
CA ARG A 58 -3.72 -7.33 6.16
C ARG A 58 -3.09 -6.93 7.49
N THR A 59 -2.55 -7.90 8.21
CA THR A 59 -1.81 -7.64 9.45
C THR A 59 -0.37 -8.14 9.32
N ASP A 60 0.56 -7.47 10.00
CA ASP A 60 1.96 -7.88 10.04
C ASP A 60 2.11 -9.33 10.54
N ALA A 61 1.38 -9.70 11.60
CA ALA A 61 1.37 -11.06 12.13
C ALA A 61 0.96 -12.11 11.08
N GLU A 62 -0.13 -11.87 10.36
CA GLU A 62 -0.61 -12.76 9.29
C GLU A 62 0.41 -12.86 8.14
N GLN A 63 1.02 -11.74 7.73
CA GLN A 63 2.02 -11.76 6.65
C GLN A 63 3.31 -12.49 7.07
N ARG A 64 3.73 -12.36 8.32
CA ARG A 64 4.89 -13.10 8.86
C ARG A 64 4.63 -14.59 8.92
N GLU A 65 3.45 -14.99 9.41
CA GLU A 65 3.05 -16.40 9.47
C GLU A 65 3.01 -17.01 8.05
N LEU A 66 2.35 -16.35 7.10
CA LEU A 66 2.29 -16.79 5.70
C LEU A 66 3.69 -16.82 5.05
N GLY A 67 4.53 -15.83 5.35
CA GLY A 67 5.90 -15.76 4.87
C GLY A 67 6.76 -16.93 5.36
N GLU A 68 6.68 -17.30 6.63
CA GLU A 68 7.41 -18.46 7.18
C GLU A 68 6.84 -19.78 6.66
N ARG A 69 5.50 -19.90 6.52
CA ARG A 69 4.89 -21.06 5.85
C ARG A 69 5.43 -21.22 4.43
N TYR A 70 5.48 -20.13 3.65
CA TYR A 70 6.08 -20.13 2.30
C TYR A 70 7.55 -20.54 2.32
N ARG A 71 8.33 -20.03 3.28
CA ARG A 71 9.77 -20.32 3.42
C ARG A 71 10.03 -21.81 3.66
N ASN A 72 9.16 -22.47 4.42
CA ASN A 72 9.28 -23.88 4.76
C ASN A 72 8.85 -24.84 3.63
N LEU A 73 8.28 -24.34 2.53
CA LEU A 73 7.96 -25.13 1.36
C LEU A 73 9.24 -25.59 0.64
N LYS A 74 9.23 -26.86 0.20
CA LYS A 74 10.42 -27.55 -0.32
C LYS A 74 10.56 -27.43 -1.82
N THR A 75 9.44 -27.34 -2.54
CA THR A 75 9.43 -27.35 -4.00
C THR A 75 8.96 -26.02 -4.58
N GLN A 76 9.39 -25.72 -5.81
CA GLN A 76 8.92 -24.53 -6.52
C GLN A 76 7.42 -24.62 -6.84
N THR A 77 6.91 -25.81 -7.18
CA THR A 77 5.50 -26.05 -7.45
C THR A 77 4.61 -25.71 -6.24
N GLU A 78 5.01 -26.14 -5.03
CA GLU A 78 4.30 -25.78 -3.80
C GLU A 78 4.32 -24.26 -3.56
N ARG A 79 5.47 -23.62 -3.79
CA ARG A 79 5.62 -22.17 -3.64
C ARG A 79 4.73 -21.40 -4.60
N ASP A 80 4.64 -21.83 -5.85
CA ASP A 80 3.80 -21.18 -6.87
C ASP A 80 2.31 -21.35 -6.55
N ALA A 81 1.90 -22.55 -6.11
CA ALA A 81 0.55 -22.81 -5.62
C ALA A 81 0.21 -21.94 -4.39
N PHE A 82 1.14 -21.86 -3.43
CA PHE A 82 0.97 -21.04 -2.23
C PHE A 82 0.81 -19.55 -2.54
N VAL A 83 1.63 -19.00 -3.45
CA VAL A 83 1.54 -17.59 -3.86
C VAL A 83 0.22 -17.32 -4.57
N LYS A 84 -0.25 -18.26 -5.40
CA LYS A 84 -1.55 -18.17 -6.08
C LYS A 84 -2.73 -18.11 -5.10
N GLU A 85 -2.60 -18.80 -3.96
CA GLU A 85 -3.64 -18.82 -2.92
C GLU A 85 -3.55 -17.61 -1.99
N HIS A 86 -2.38 -17.37 -1.41
CA HIS A 86 -2.18 -16.42 -0.30
C HIS A 86 -1.57 -15.08 -0.71
N ALA A 87 -1.16 -14.90 -1.97
CA ALA A 87 -0.53 -13.68 -2.47
C ALA A 87 0.64 -13.19 -1.60
N THR A 88 1.39 -14.12 -1.01
CA THR A 88 2.43 -13.84 -0.02
C THR A 88 3.63 -14.77 -0.23
N ARG A 89 4.82 -14.23 -0.07
CA ARG A 89 6.14 -14.84 -0.16
C ARG A 89 6.94 -14.44 1.07
N TYR A 90 8.01 -15.18 1.34
CA TYR A 90 8.97 -14.78 2.36
C TYR A 90 9.72 -13.51 1.93
N THR A 91 9.86 -12.54 2.85
CA THR A 91 10.71 -11.36 2.69
C THR A 91 11.76 -11.32 3.79
N GLN A 92 12.96 -10.83 3.49
CA GLN A 92 14.00 -10.64 4.51
C GLN A 92 13.63 -9.57 5.54
N LEU A 93 12.70 -8.67 5.21
CA LEU A 93 12.21 -7.64 6.13
C LEU A 93 11.48 -8.23 7.34
N SER A 94 10.91 -9.43 7.21
CA SER A 94 10.27 -10.13 8.34
C SER A 94 11.28 -10.51 9.43
N ARG A 95 12.59 -10.49 9.15
CA ARG A 95 13.62 -10.74 10.18
C ARG A 95 13.80 -9.59 11.15
N LEU A 96 13.31 -8.39 10.80
CA LEU A 96 13.35 -7.22 11.66
C LEU A 96 12.11 -7.24 12.58
N PRO A 97 12.25 -7.48 13.90
CA PRO A 97 11.10 -7.62 14.79
C PRO A 97 10.29 -6.32 14.95
N TYR A 98 10.93 -5.18 14.71
CA TYR A 98 10.33 -3.86 14.81
C TYR A 98 9.65 -3.39 13.52
N PHE A 99 9.84 -4.11 12.39
CA PHE A 99 9.38 -3.66 11.08
C PHE A 99 8.02 -4.27 10.72
N ASP A 100 6.97 -3.47 10.69
CA ASP A 100 5.63 -3.85 10.25
C ASP A 100 5.58 -3.94 8.72
N LEU A 101 5.42 -5.16 8.20
CA LEU A 101 5.41 -5.44 6.76
C LEU A 101 4.27 -4.75 6.00
N VAL A 102 3.15 -4.46 6.67
CA VAL A 102 1.97 -3.87 6.04
C VAL A 102 2.02 -2.35 6.12
N ARG A 103 2.51 -1.79 7.23
CA ARG A 103 2.50 -0.34 7.50
C ARG A 103 3.76 0.38 7.06
N GLN A 104 4.92 -0.27 7.12
CA GLN A 104 6.21 0.37 6.81
C GLN A 104 6.64 0.17 5.35
N ILE A 105 5.87 -0.56 4.56
CA ILE A 105 5.97 -0.58 3.10
C ILE A 105 4.95 0.42 2.57
N VAL A 106 5.42 1.63 2.30
CA VAL A 106 4.57 2.78 2.03
C VAL A 106 4.33 2.89 0.52
N ILE A 107 3.06 3.11 0.14
CA ILE A 107 2.69 3.45 -1.23
C ILE A 107 3.34 4.79 -1.59
N ASP A 108 4.22 4.80 -2.60
CA ASP A 108 4.83 6.04 -3.09
C ASP A 108 3.79 6.93 -3.80
N PRO A 109 3.36 8.06 -3.18
CA PRO A 109 2.37 8.94 -3.80
C PRO A 109 2.98 9.76 -4.94
N MET A 110 4.29 10.04 -4.89
CA MET A 110 4.94 10.91 -5.87
C MET A 110 5.01 10.25 -7.24
N HIS A 111 5.36 8.96 -7.27
CA HIS A 111 5.39 8.21 -8.52
C HIS A 111 3.98 8.02 -9.11
N ASN A 112 2.97 7.80 -8.25
CA ASN A 112 1.58 7.72 -8.71
C ASN A 112 1.07 9.04 -9.32
N LEU A 113 1.52 10.17 -8.80
CA LEU A 113 1.23 11.49 -9.38
C LEU A 113 1.93 11.68 -10.73
N ALA A 114 3.23 11.38 -10.80
CA ALA A 114 4.03 11.56 -12.02
C ALA A 114 3.61 10.63 -13.17
N LEU A 115 3.17 9.40 -12.87
CA LEU A 115 2.69 8.45 -13.87
C LEU A 115 1.28 8.75 -14.40
N GLY A 116 0.61 9.80 -13.90
CA GLY A 116 -0.75 10.14 -14.31
C GLY A 116 -1.82 9.18 -13.78
N LEU A 117 -1.49 8.28 -12.85
CA LEU A 117 -2.48 7.41 -12.18
C LEU A 117 -3.53 8.24 -11.44
N VAL A 118 -3.14 9.41 -10.93
CA VAL A 118 -4.07 10.38 -10.34
C VAL A 118 -5.10 10.87 -11.37
N LYS A 119 -4.70 11.12 -12.62
CA LYS A 119 -5.65 11.49 -13.70
C LYS A 119 -6.60 10.34 -13.99
N THR A 120 -6.09 9.11 -14.06
CA THR A 120 -6.93 7.92 -14.26
C THR A 120 -7.93 7.75 -13.13
N GLN A 121 -7.47 7.83 -11.87
CA GLN A 121 -8.33 7.70 -10.70
C GLN A 121 -9.39 8.80 -10.65
N PHE A 122 -8.98 10.06 -10.82
CA PHE A 122 -9.88 11.19 -10.70
C PHE A 122 -10.88 11.25 -11.85
N TYR A 123 -10.41 11.18 -13.09
CA TYR A 123 -11.27 11.37 -14.26
C TYR A 123 -11.95 10.08 -14.72
N HIS A 124 -11.19 9.00 -14.92
CA HIS A 124 -11.74 7.78 -15.50
C HIS A 124 -12.52 6.92 -14.52
N ILE A 125 -12.17 6.97 -13.23
CA ILE A 125 -12.89 6.23 -12.19
C ILE A 125 -13.90 7.15 -11.52
N TRP A 126 -13.48 8.23 -10.87
CA TRP A 126 -14.44 9.00 -10.06
C TRP A 126 -15.45 9.80 -10.89
N VAL A 127 -15.01 10.56 -11.90
CA VAL A 127 -15.93 11.36 -12.73
C VAL A 127 -16.75 10.48 -13.68
N LYS A 128 -16.11 9.61 -14.47
CA LYS A 128 -16.83 8.78 -15.46
C LYS A 128 -17.75 7.73 -14.82
N SER A 129 -17.38 7.14 -13.68
CA SER A 129 -18.27 6.21 -12.96
C SER A 129 -19.29 6.92 -12.06
N LYS A 130 -19.40 8.26 -12.14
CA LYS A 130 -20.35 9.09 -11.40
C LYS A 130 -20.25 8.97 -9.87
N ILE A 131 -19.08 8.59 -9.36
CA ILE A 131 -18.77 8.59 -7.92
C ILE A 131 -18.60 10.05 -7.46
N LEU A 132 -17.86 10.85 -8.25
CA LEU A 132 -17.81 12.30 -8.13
C LEU A 132 -18.82 12.93 -9.09
N THR A 133 -19.92 13.40 -8.51
CA THR A 133 -20.92 14.24 -9.17
C THR A 133 -20.59 15.72 -8.96
N GLU A 134 -21.23 16.61 -9.72
CA GLU A 134 -21.04 18.06 -9.53
C GLU A 134 -21.39 18.51 -8.09
N ALA A 135 -22.44 17.93 -7.50
CA ALA A 135 -22.83 18.22 -6.12
C ALA A 135 -21.76 17.80 -5.10
N THR A 136 -21.19 16.61 -5.25
CA THR A 136 -20.12 16.12 -4.36
C THR A 136 -18.80 16.88 -4.57
N LEU A 137 -18.50 17.32 -5.80
CA LEU A 137 -17.38 18.20 -6.11
C LEU A 137 -17.50 19.57 -5.44
N ARG A 138 -18.69 20.19 -5.48
CA ARG A 138 -18.95 21.47 -4.79
C ARG A 138 -18.80 21.33 -3.27
N MET A 139 -19.28 20.22 -2.72
CA MET A 139 -19.12 19.89 -1.30
C MET A 139 -17.64 19.69 -0.94
N LEU A 140 -16.88 18.96 -1.74
CA LEU A 140 -15.43 18.77 -1.56
C LEU A 140 -14.68 20.12 -1.60
N HIS A 141 -15.04 21.00 -2.54
CA HIS A 141 -14.46 22.34 -2.63
C HIS A 141 -14.71 23.16 -1.35
N HIS A 142 -15.94 23.10 -0.81
CA HIS A 142 -16.27 23.72 0.48
C HIS A 142 -15.46 23.13 1.63
N LEU A 143 -15.33 21.79 1.71
CA LEU A 143 -14.53 21.14 2.76
C LEU A 143 -13.05 21.53 2.67
N ILE A 144 -12.48 21.63 1.48
CA ILE A 144 -11.09 22.08 1.28
C ILE A 144 -10.92 23.55 1.72
N ALA A 145 -11.89 24.41 1.41
CA ALA A 145 -11.89 25.80 1.85
C ALA A 145 -11.94 25.90 3.38
N LEU A 146 -12.74 25.06 4.04
CA LEU A 146 -12.81 24.98 5.51
C LEU A 146 -11.50 24.49 6.12
N VAL A 147 -10.88 23.43 5.58
CA VAL A 147 -9.59 22.91 6.07
C VAL A 147 -8.47 23.93 5.92
N ARG A 148 -8.49 24.73 4.85
CA ARG A 148 -7.55 25.85 4.67
C ARG A 148 -7.69 26.94 5.73
N GLN A 149 -8.90 27.17 6.23
CA GLN A 149 -9.16 28.13 7.31
C GLN A 149 -8.75 27.59 8.69
N VAL A 150 -8.69 26.27 8.87
CA VAL A 150 -8.33 25.58 10.14
C VAL A 150 -6.81 25.34 10.26
N ARG A 151 -5.99 25.80 9.32
CA ARG A 151 -4.52 25.72 9.43
C ARG A 151 -3.97 27.06 9.97
N PRO A 152 -3.91 27.29 11.30
CA PRO A 152 -3.15 28.43 11.82
C PRO A 152 -1.66 28.20 11.54
N ASP A 153 -0.95 29.28 11.27
CA ASP A 153 0.47 29.41 10.93
C ASP A 153 1.46 28.92 12.01
N SER A 154 1.23 27.78 12.68
CA SER A 154 2.03 27.36 13.83
C SER A 154 3.25 26.49 13.52
N TYR A 155 3.66 26.34 12.26
CA TYR A 155 4.86 25.56 11.89
C TYR A 155 6.01 26.39 11.27
N LEU A 156 5.93 27.72 11.29
CA LEU A 156 7.01 28.60 10.76
C LEU A 156 7.64 29.53 11.82
N SER A 157 7.58 29.19 13.11
CA SER A 157 8.33 29.94 14.13
C SER A 157 8.94 29.02 15.18
N THR A 158 9.98 28.29 14.80
CA THR A 158 11.15 27.97 15.65
C THR A 158 12.22 27.36 14.73
N ALA A 159 13.02 28.26 14.16
CA ALA A 159 14.37 27.99 13.68
C ALA A 159 15.25 29.09 14.25
#